data_AF-A0A6L9S2M0-F1
#
_entry.id   AF-A0A6L9S2M0-F1
#
_cell.length_a   1.000
_cell.length_b   1.000
_cell.length_c   1.000
_cell.angle_alpha   90.00
_cell.angle_beta   90.00
_cell.angle_gamma   90.00
#
_symmetry.space_group_name_H-M   'P 1'
#
loop_
_entity.id
_entity.type
_entity.pdbx_description
1 polymer ?
#
loop_
_entity_poly.entity_id
_entity_poly.type
_entity_poly.pdbx_seq_one_letter_code
_entity_poly.pdbx_strand_id
1 'polypeptide(L)'
;MTSTSVGVHATTRTHTANHLSDVIMSSIGDILTTLGISTSRFYKDWSQDFTAISNWIEEGTLKTVALECHRPDGTVKPVFDFDVTYAPGGVGDRKFTADNASLLKYMAKLERVPAGTTYRLVCSFNSTWHSDQVGWSPGSKASTSGLRIRTVGTLAGGPDATATTRIHS
;
A
#
# COMPACT_ATOMS: atom_id res chain seq x y z
N MET A 1 1.12 36.65 -11.57
CA MET A 1 2.02 35.52 -11.88
C MET A 1 1.66 34.37 -10.95
N THR A 2 0.87 33.40 -11.41
CA THR A 2 0.29 32.31 -10.57
C THR A 2 0.49 30.93 -11.18
N SER A 3 1.08 30.84 -12.38
CA SER A 3 1.21 29.61 -13.16
C SER A 3 2.33 28.69 -12.65
N THR A 4 3.41 29.25 -12.10
CA THR A 4 4.57 28.46 -11.66
C THR A 4 4.33 27.67 -10.38
N SER A 5 3.55 28.22 -9.42
CA SER A 5 3.26 27.52 -8.15
C SER A 5 2.35 26.31 -8.38
N VAL A 6 1.25 26.49 -9.14
CA VAL A 6 0.32 25.41 -9.45
C VAL A 6 0.98 24.28 -10.24
N GLY A 7 1.83 24.61 -11.22
CA GLY A 7 2.56 23.60 -12.00
C GLY A 7 3.52 22.76 -11.16
N VAL A 8 4.32 23.39 -10.29
CA VAL A 8 5.29 22.68 -9.43
C VAL A 8 4.59 21.76 -8.42
N HIS A 9 3.48 22.22 -7.83
CA HIS A 9 2.71 21.41 -6.89
C HIS A 9 2.08 20.18 -7.55
N ALA A 10 1.50 20.32 -8.74
CA ALA A 10 0.93 19.19 -9.48
C ALA A 10 1.99 18.12 -9.79
N THR A 11 3.14 18.53 -10.34
CA THR A 11 4.24 17.61 -10.66
C THR A 11 4.81 16.91 -9.43
N THR A 12 4.92 17.61 -8.29
CA THR A 12 5.42 17.01 -7.05
C THR A 12 4.49 15.91 -6.53
N ARG A 13 3.17 16.12 -6.63
CA ARG A 13 2.16 15.16 -6.20
C ARG A 13 2.17 13.88 -7.03
N THR A 14 2.30 13.98 -8.35
CA THR A 14 2.48 12.84 -9.25
C THR A 14 3.73 12.03 -8.88
N HIS A 15 4.86 12.70 -8.60
CA HIS A 15 6.09 12.01 -8.19
C HIS A 15 5.94 11.33 -6.82
N THR A 16 5.29 11.98 -5.85
CA THR A 16 4.94 11.37 -4.55
C THR A 16 4.09 10.12 -4.74
N ALA A 17 3.05 10.19 -5.58
CA ALA A 17 2.17 9.07 -5.84
C ALA A 17 2.93 7.88 -6.43
N ASN A 18 3.72 8.11 -7.48
CA ASN A 18 4.52 7.06 -8.12
C ASN A 18 5.54 6.43 -7.15
N HIS A 19 6.24 7.26 -6.37
CA HIS A 19 7.23 6.78 -5.40
C HIS A 19 6.59 5.91 -4.31
N LEU A 20 5.49 6.36 -3.71
CA LEU A 20 4.79 5.58 -2.68
C LEU A 20 4.23 4.28 -3.26
N SER A 21 3.60 4.32 -4.44
CA SER A 21 3.06 3.13 -5.11
C SER A 21 4.13 2.08 -5.38
N ASP A 22 5.30 2.50 -5.88
CA ASP A 22 6.40 1.59 -6.18
C ASP A 22 6.91 0.87 -4.92
N VAL A 23 7.10 1.62 -3.83
CA VAL A 23 7.57 1.05 -2.56
C VAL A 23 6.51 0.13 -1.94
N ILE A 24 5.23 0.50 -1.97
CA ILE A 24 4.13 -0.35 -1.46
C ILE A 24 4.04 -1.65 -2.25
N MET A 25 4.01 -1.57 -3.58
CA MET A 25 3.92 -2.74 -4.46
C MET A 25 5.14 -3.65 -4.32
N SER A 26 6.35 -3.09 -4.26
CA SER A 26 7.57 -3.87 -4.05
C SER A 26 7.54 -4.61 -2.70
N SER A 27 7.10 -3.91 -1.65
CA SER A 27 6.93 -4.50 -0.31
C SER A 27 5.91 -5.64 -0.30
N ILE A 28 4.81 -5.51 -1.04
CA ILE A 28 3.83 -6.59 -1.21
C ILE A 28 4.47 -7.81 -1.89
N GLY A 29 5.24 -7.60 -2.95
CA GLY A 29 5.96 -8.67 -3.65
C GLY A 29 6.92 -9.43 -2.73
N ASP A 30 7.67 -8.71 -1.91
CA ASP A 30 8.60 -9.28 -0.92
C ASP A 30 7.85 -10.07 0.16
N ILE A 31 6.72 -9.55 0.65
CA ILE A 31 5.86 -10.22 1.65
C ILE A 31 5.31 -11.52 1.07
N LEU A 32 4.73 -11.49 -0.14
CA LEU A 32 4.18 -12.69 -0.79
C LEU A 32 5.26 -13.77 -0.96
N THR A 33 6.44 -13.37 -1.41
CA THR A 33 7.60 -14.27 -1.55
C THR A 33 8.01 -14.89 -0.22
N THR A 34 8.09 -14.07 0.83
CA THR A 34 8.47 -14.53 2.18
C THR A 34 7.45 -15.50 2.76
N LEU A 35 6.16 -15.23 2.59
CA LEU A 35 5.08 -16.11 3.06
C LEU A 35 4.98 -17.40 2.25
N GLY A 36 5.61 -17.48 1.07
CA GLY A 36 5.51 -18.62 0.16
C GLY A 36 4.20 -18.64 -0.64
N ILE A 37 3.56 -17.49 -0.82
CA ILE A 37 2.36 -17.33 -1.66
C ILE A 37 2.82 -17.10 -3.11
N SER A 38 2.12 -17.71 -4.08
CA SER A 38 2.45 -17.53 -5.49
C SER A 38 2.36 -16.06 -5.92
N THR A 39 3.42 -15.55 -6.53
CA THR A 39 3.54 -14.16 -7.02
C THR A 39 3.26 -14.03 -8.52
N SER A 40 2.95 -15.12 -9.22
CA SER A 40 2.79 -15.11 -10.68
C SER A 40 1.70 -14.15 -11.15
N ARG A 41 0.53 -14.17 -10.49
CA ARG A 41 -0.56 -13.22 -10.75
C ARG A 41 -0.15 -11.80 -10.39
N PHE A 42 0.51 -11.62 -9.25
CA PHE A 42 0.90 -10.30 -8.76
C PHE A 42 1.81 -9.56 -9.75
N TYR A 43 2.85 -10.23 -10.26
CA TYR A 43 3.74 -9.62 -11.24
C TYR A 43 3.11 -9.47 -12.63
N LYS A 44 2.16 -10.34 -12.99
CA LYS A 44 1.38 -10.20 -14.23
C LYS A 44 0.50 -8.94 -14.19
N ASP A 45 -0.16 -8.70 -13.07
CA ASP A 45 -1.12 -7.60 -12.90
C ASP A 45 -0.43 -6.31 -12.38
N TRP A 46 0.88 -6.35 -12.14
CA TRP A 46 1.67 -5.27 -11.52
C TRP A 46 1.39 -3.89 -12.12
N SER A 47 1.46 -3.75 -13.45
CA SER A 47 1.28 -2.45 -14.10
C SER A 47 -0.13 -1.87 -13.89
N GLN A 48 -1.15 -2.74 -13.81
CA GLN A 48 -2.53 -2.34 -13.60
C GLN A 48 -2.72 -1.89 -12.14
N ASP A 49 -2.25 -2.69 -11.19
CA ASP A 49 -2.37 -2.39 -9.75
C ASP A 49 -1.53 -1.16 -9.37
N PHE A 50 -0.33 -1.02 -9.92
CA PHE A 50 0.51 0.16 -9.75
C PHE A 50 -0.21 1.43 -10.22
N THR A 51 -0.80 1.40 -11.42
CA THR A 51 -1.52 2.54 -12.00
C THR A 51 -2.73 2.93 -11.15
N ALA A 52 -3.50 1.93 -10.68
CA ALA A 52 -4.66 2.18 -9.83
C ALA A 52 -4.26 2.86 -8.51
N ILE A 53 -3.25 2.31 -7.82
CA ILE A 53 -2.77 2.82 -6.54
C ILE A 53 -2.15 4.21 -6.72
N SER A 54 -1.34 4.45 -7.76
CA SER A 54 -0.76 5.77 -8.01
C SER A 54 -1.83 6.82 -8.27
N ASN A 55 -2.84 6.50 -9.10
CA ASN A 55 -3.94 7.42 -9.40
C ASN A 55 -4.70 7.81 -8.12
N TRP A 56 -5.04 6.85 -7.26
CA TRP A 56 -5.75 7.16 -6.02
C TRP A 56 -4.91 7.90 -4.98
N ILE A 57 -3.58 7.71 -4.95
CA ILE A 57 -2.68 8.52 -4.12
C ILE A 57 -2.58 9.95 -4.68
N GLU A 58 -2.43 10.09 -6.00
CA GLU A 58 -2.39 11.39 -6.67
C GLU A 58 -3.71 12.16 -6.51
N GLU A 59 -4.84 11.47 -6.47
CA GLU A 59 -6.15 12.08 -6.15
C GLU A 59 -6.25 12.51 -4.68
N GLY A 60 -5.48 11.89 -3.78
CA GLY A 60 -5.56 12.11 -2.33
C GLY A 60 -6.66 11.31 -1.66
N THR A 61 -7.23 10.34 -2.36
CA THR A 61 -8.43 9.60 -1.94
C THR A 61 -8.07 8.27 -1.28
N LEU A 62 -6.93 7.67 -1.64
CA LEU A 62 -6.49 6.40 -1.08
C LEU A 62 -6.16 6.55 0.41
N LYS A 63 -6.76 5.73 1.26
CA LYS A 63 -6.48 5.69 2.70
C LYS A 63 -5.56 4.54 3.07
N THR A 64 -5.83 3.35 2.55
CA THR A 64 -5.06 2.14 2.88
C THR A 64 -5.09 1.18 1.71
N VAL A 65 -3.94 0.57 1.39
CA VAL A 65 -3.86 -0.67 0.61
C VAL A 65 -3.73 -1.82 1.61
N ALA A 66 -4.66 -2.78 1.58
CA ALA A 66 -4.62 -3.97 2.43
C ALA A 66 -4.24 -5.20 1.61
N LEU A 67 -3.22 -5.92 2.06
CA LEU A 67 -2.87 -7.26 1.57
C LEU A 67 -3.48 -8.29 2.52
N GLU A 68 -4.49 -8.99 2.06
CA GLU A 68 -5.18 -10.05 2.79
C GLU A 68 -4.65 -11.42 2.38
N CYS A 69 -4.22 -12.23 3.35
CA CYS A 69 -3.81 -13.63 3.11
C CYS A 69 -4.96 -14.59 3.48
N HIS A 70 -5.64 -15.13 2.48
CA HIS A 70 -6.76 -16.06 2.65
C HIS A 70 -6.25 -17.50 2.77
N ARG A 71 -6.35 -18.08 3.96
CA ARG A 71 -5.91 -19.45 4.23
C ARG A 71 -6.96 -20.48 3.81
N PRO A 72 -6.55 -21.72 3.52
CA PRO A 72 -7.47 -22.81 3.16
C PRO A 72 -8.51 -23.14 4.24
N ASP A 73 -8.22 -22.83 5.51
CA ASP A 73 -9.13 -23.01 6.65
C ASP A 73 -10.22 -21.95 6.74
N GLY A 74 -10.27 -21.01 5.79
CA GLY A 74 -11.23 -19.91 5.74
C GLY A 74 -10.83 -18.68 6.54
N THR A 75 -9.70 -18.71 7.26
CA THR A 75 -9.21 -17.54 8.01
C THR A 75 -8.43 -16.58 7.13
N VAL A 76 -8.47 -15.28 7.46
CA VAL A 76 -7.71 -14.24 6.74
C VAL A 76 -6.64 -13.69 7.66
N LYS A 77 -5.43 -14.26 7.58
CA LYS A 77 -4.26 -13.81 8.34
C LYS A 77 -2.93 -14.35 7.76
N PRO A 78 -1.83 -13.59 7.84
CA PRO A 78 -1.76 -12.20 8.30
C PRO A 78 -2.43 -11.22 7.31
N VAL A 79 -2.77 -10.03 7.79
CA VAL A 79 -3.20 -8.88 6.96
C VAL A 79 -2.19 -7.77 7.12
N PHE A 80 -1.74 -7.18 6.01
CA PHE A 80 -0.83 -6.03 6.01
C PHE A 80 -1.56 -4.81 5.49
N ASP A 81 -1.57 -3.74 6.27
CA ASP A 81 -2.11 -2.44 5.87
C ASP A 81 -0.97 -1.49 5.55
N PHE A 82 -1.05 -0.86 4.38
CA PHE A 82 -0.19 0.25 3.96
C PHE A 82 -1.05 1.51 3.97
N ASP A 83 -1.02 2.23 5.09
CA ASP A 83 -1.81 3.45 5.25
C ASP A 83 -1.11 4.64 4.61
N VAL A 84 -1.87 5.39 3.81
CA VAL A 84 -1.42 6.62 3.18
C VAL A 84 -1.98 7.80 3.97
N THR A 85 -1.07 8.65 4.45
CA THR A 85 -1.41 9.90 5.14
C THR A 85 -0.92 11.06 4.30
N TYR A 86 -1.82 11.98 3.96
CA TYR A 86 -1.51 13.17 3.16
C TYR A 86 -1.12 14.34 4.05
N ALA A 87 -0.10 15.08 3.64
CA ALA A 87 0.33 16.28 4.32
C ALA A 87 -0.30 17.52 3.66
N PRO A 88 -0.82 18.48 4.44
CA PRO A 88 -1.13 19.80 3.90
C PRO A 88 0.19 20.46 3.47
N GLY A 89 0.32 20.75 2.17
CA GLY A 89 1.57 21.22 1.57
C GLY A 89 2.27 22.29 2.41
N GLY A 90 3.52 22.03 2.77
CA GLY A 90 4.38 22.90 3.54
C GLY A 90 5.84 22.68 3.15
N VAL A 91 6.70 23.63 3.49
CA VAL A 91 8.14 23.63 3.16
C VAL A 91 8.93 22.59 4.00
N GLY A 92 8.30 21.47 4.36
CA GLY A 92 8.97 20.34 4.97
C GLY A 92 9.88 19.61 3.97
N ASP A 93 10.74 18.74 4.48
CA ASP A 93 11.72 17.99 3.69
C ASP A 93 11.07 17.37 2.44
N ARG A 94 11.44 17.89 1.26
CA ARG A 94 10.98 17.40 -0.05
C ARG A 94 11.65 16.08 -0.45
N LYS A 95 12.04 15.28 0.55
CA LYS A 95 12.88 14.11 0.35
C LYS A 95 12.01 12.88 0.17
N PHE A 96 12.23 12.17 -0.92
CA PHE A 96 11.73 10.82 -1.09
C PHE A 96 12.53 9.87 -0.20
N THR A 97 11.82 9.10 0.63
CA THR A 97 12.40 8.11 1.52
C THR A 97 11.72 6.76 1.32
N ALA A 98 12.49 5.69 1.52
CA ALA A 98 11.99 4.33 1.61
C ALA A 98 12.78 3.63 2.73
N ASP A 99 12.08 3.07 3.71
CA ASP A 99 12.67 2.31 4.81
C ASP A 99 11.99 0.94 4.92
N ASN A 100 12.65 -0.06 4.32
CA ASN A 100 12.20 -1.44 4.40
C ASN A 100 12.81 -2.17 5.60
N ALA A 101 13.74 -1.58 6.37
CA ALA A 101 14.50 -2.31 7.38
C ALA A 101 13.59 -2.84 8.49
N SER A 102 12.62 -2.05 8.92
CA SER A 102 11.65 -2.44 9.95
C SER A 102 10.69 -3.53 9.45
N LEU A 103 10.30 -3.46 8.18
CA LEU A 103 9.46 -4.46 7.53
C LEU A 103 10.21 -5.78 7.36
N LEU A 104 11.42 -5.75 6.81
CA LEU A 104 12.29 -6.92 6.63
C LEU A 104 12.60 -7.63 7.96
N LYS A 105 12.87 -6.87 9.03
CA LYS A 105 13.06 -7.43 10.38
C LYS A 105 11.83 -8.15 10.91
N TYR A 106 10.63 -7.69 10.54
CA TYR A 106 9.40 -8.39 10.89
C TYR A 106 9.19 -9.62 9.99
N MET A 107 9.41 -9.49 8.69
CA MET A 107 9.30 -10.57 7.72
C MET A 107 10.21 -11.75 8.04
N ALA A 108 11.41 -11.50 8.55
CA ALA A 108 12.33 -12.54 9.03
C ALA A 108 11.77 -13.38 10.19
N LYS A 109 10.72 -12.91 10.88
CA LYS A 109 10.03 -13.62 11.96
C LYS A 109 8.73 -14.27 11.52
N LEU A 110 8.32 -14.05 10.27
CA LEU A 110 7.12 -14.67 9.72
C LEU A 110 7.43 -16.11 9.32
N GLU A 111 6.59 -17.02 9.79
CA GLU A 111 6.55 -18.37 9.25
C GLU A 111 5.81 -18.37 7.92
N ARG A 112 6.12 -19.35 7.07
CA ARG A 112 5.35 -19.58 5.84
C ARG A 112 3.89 -19.86 6.19
N VAL A 113 2.99 -19.38 5.35
CA VAL A 113 1.57 -19.70 5.48
C VAL A 113 1.30 -21.13 4.97
N PRO A 114 0.17 -21.74 5.37
CA PRO A 114 -0.22 -23.06 4.84
C PRO A 114 -0.26 -23.09 3.31
N ALA A 115 0.07 -24.24 2.73
CA ALA A 115 -0.05 -24.44 1.29
C ALA A 115 -1.50 -24.23 0.83
N GLY A 116 -1.69 -23.54 -0.30
CA GLY A 116 -3.01 -23.17 -0.79
C GLY A 116 -3.52 -21.82 -0.29
N THR A 117 -2.77 -21.11 0.57
CA THR A 117 -3.08 -19.71 0.88
C THR A 117 -3.00 -18.84 -0.37
N THR A 118 -4.03 -18.02 -0.58
CA THR A 118 -4.10 -17.03 -1.67
C THR A 118 -4.06 -15.62 -1.11
N TYR A 119 -3.90 -14.62 -1.97
CA TYR A 119 -3.91 -13.21 -1.57
C TYR A 119 -5.02 -12.43 -2.26
N ARG A 120 -5.41 -11.33 -1.62
CA ARG A 120 -6.28 -10.31 -2.19
C ARG A 120 -5.78 -8.92 -1.80
N LEU A 121 -5.81 -7.99 -2.76
CA LEU A 121 -5.61 -6.57 -2.49
C LEU A 121 -6.98 -5.89 -2.32
N VAL A 122 -7.10 -5.08 -1.28
CA VAL A 122 -8.30 -4.27 -1.01
C VAL A 122 -7.88 -2.86 -0.65
N CYS A 123 -8.39 -1.87 -1.40
CA CYS A 123 -8.17 -0.47 -1.10
C CYS A 123 -9.34 0.09 -0.30
N SER A 124 -9.03 0.94 0.68
CA SER A 124 -10.02 1.78 1.36
C SER A 124 -9.70 3.25 1.13
N PHE A 125 -10.73 4.08 1.19
CA PHE A 125 -10.65 5.50 0.81
C PHE A 125 -11.07 6.40 1.96
N ASN A 126 -10.50 7.61 2.00
CA ASN A 126 -10.85 8.67 2.96
C ASN A 126 -11.89 9.66 2.39
N SER A 127 -12.35 9.39 1.16
CA SER A 127 -13.24 10.22 0.37
C SER A 127 -14.45 9.39 -0.08
N THR A 128 -15.58 10.06 -0.31
CA THR A 128 -16.78 9.45 -0.92
C THR A 128 -16.64 9.26 -2.44
N TRP A 129 -15.62 9.86 -3.05
CA TRP A 129 -15.30 9.74 -4.47
C TRP A 129 -13.83 9.35 -4.66
N HIS A 130 -13.59 8.47 -5.62
CA HIS A 130 -12.29 8.16 -6.23
C HIS A 130 -12.57 7.76 -7.69
N SER A 131 -11.56 7.82 -8.56
CA SER A 131 -11.74 7.35 -9.93
C SER A 131 -11.93 5.83 -10.01
N ASP A 132 -12.65 5.37 -11.04
CA ASP A 132 -12.71 3.96 -11.38
C ASP A 132 -11.39 3.54 -12.05
N GLN A 133 -10.90 2.36 -11.69
CA GLN A 133 -9.66 1.80 -12.21
C GLN A 133 -9.91 0.44 -12.84
N VAL A 134 -9.31 0.20 -14.00
CA VAL A 134 -9.47 -1.05 -14.75
C VAL A 134 -9.02 -2.24 -13.89
N GLY A 135 -9.83 -3.30 -13.85
CA GLY A 135 -9.54 -4.51 -13.08
C GLY A 135 -9.79 -4.39 -11.57
N TRP A 136 -10.26 -3.24 -11.10
CA TRP A 136 -10.71 -3.02 -9.73
C TRP A 136 -12.24 -2.93 -9.68
N SER A 137 -12.82 -3.51 -8.63
CA SER A 137 -14.27 -3.49 -8.40
C SER A 137 -14.58 -3.27 -6.93
N PRO A 138 -15.79 -2.81 -6.59
CA PRO A 138 -16.22 -2.68 -5.21
C PRO A 138 -16.05 -3.98 -4.41
N GLY A 139 -15.64 -3.85 -3.16
CA GLY A 139 -15.45 -4.96 -2.24
C GLY A 139 -15.23 -4.49 -0.81
N SER A 140 -15.28 -5.43 0.12
CA SER A 140 -15.06 -5.15 1.54
C SER A 140 -13.81 -5.86 2.03
N LYS A 141 -13.07 -5.15 2.89
CA LYS A 141 -11.93 -5.70 3.63
C LYS A 141 -12.43 -6.76 4.62
N ALA A 142 -11.70 -7.86 4.76
CA ALA A 142 -11.91 -8.85 5.79
C ALA A 142 -11.77 -8.24 7.20
N SER A 143 -12.54 -8.77 8.15
CA SER A 143 -12.46 -8.34 9.54
C SER A 143 -11.10 -8.71 10.14
N THR A 144 -10.45 -7.73 10.77
CA THR A 144 -9.23 -7.94 11.56
C THR A 144 -9.53 -8.04 13.06
N SER A 145 -10.80 -8.17 13.45
CA SER A 145 -11.19 -8.33 14.86
C SER A 145 -10.58 -9.59 15.46
N GLY A 146 -10.02 -9.48 16.65
CA GLY A 146 -9.34 -10.58 17.35
C GLY A 146 -7.91 -10.85 16.89
N LEU A 147 -7.39 -10.14 15.88
CA LEU A 147 -5.97 -10.19 15.51
C LEU A 147 -5.15 -9.18 16.31
N ARG A 148 -3.88 -9.51 16.56
CA ARG A 148 -2.96 -8.58 17.21
C ARG A 148 -2.44 -7.58 16.19
N ILE A 149 -2.52 -6.30 16.51
CA ILE A 149 -2.03 -5.21 15.66
C ILE A 149 -0.60 -4.85 16.06
N ARG A 150 0.26 -4.68 15.06
CA ARG A 150 1.62 -4.13 15.21
C ARG A 150 1.89 -3.07 14.15
N THR A 151 2.27 -1.87 14.57
CA THR A 151 2.81 -0.84 13.67
C THR A 151 4.28 -1.12 13.40
N VAL A 152 4.66 -1.18 12.13
CA VAL A 152 6.05 -1.36 11.68
C VAL A 152 6.77 -0.03 11.61
N GLY A 153 6.07 1.02 11.16
CA GLY A 153 6.60 2.38 10.99
C GLY A 153 6.38 2.90 9.58
N THR A 154 6.99 4.06 9.29
CA THR A 154 6.96 4.67 7.96
C THR A 154 7.73 3.80 6.98
N LEU A 155 7.04 3.38 5.93
CA LEU A 155 7.60 2.59 4.84
C LEU A 155 8.19 3.51 3.76
N ALA A 156 7.46 4.56 3.41
CA ALA A 156 7.89 5.54 2.41
C ALA A 156 7.39 6.93 2.77
N GLY A 157 8.12 7.94 2.36
CA GLY A 157 7.72 9.33 2.51
C GLY A 157 8.04 10.11 1.24
N GLY A 158 7.18 11.04 0.91
CA GLY A 158 7.42 12.08 -0.09
C GLY A 158 6.84 13.41 0.38
N PRO A 159 7.01 14.48 -0.42
CA PRO A 159 6.55 15.82 -0.07
C PRO A 159 5.06 15.92 0.30
N ASP A 160 4.19 15.15 -0.36
CA ASP A 160 2.72 15.29 -0.23
C ASP A 160 2.07 14.20 0.61
N ALA A 161 2.77 13.08 0.86
CA ALA A 161 2.21 11.92 1.53
C ALA A 161 3.27 11.00 2.11
N THR A 162 2.87 10.22 3.11
CA THR A 162 3.65 9.14 3.70
C THR A 162 2.87 7.84 3.71
N ALA A 163 3.54 6.73 3.44
CA ALA A 163 3.03 5.38 3.61
C ALA A 163 3.55 4.77 4.91
N THR A 164 2.67 4.24 5.75
CA THR A 164 2.99 3.57 7.02
C THR A 164 2.48 2.14 6.99
N THR A 165 3.26 1.19 7.49
CA THR A 165 2.85 -0.22 7.52
C THR A 165 2.32 -0.64 8.90
N ARG A 166 1.17 -1.30 8.92
CA ARG A 166 0.60 -2.01 10.07
C ARG A 166 0.34 -3.47 9.69
N ILE A 167 0.43 -4.35 10.68
CA ILE A 167 0.27 -5.79 10.48
C ILE A 167 -0.71 -6.33 11.51
N HIS A 168 -1.61 -7.20 11.05
CA HIS A 168 -2.60 -7.90 11.84
C HIS A 168 -2.30 -9.41 11.75
N SER A 169 -2.02 -10.05 12.89
CA SER A 169 -1.64 -11.47 12.97
C SER A 169 -2.20 -12.17 14.19
#